data_AF-A0A259D1W9-F1
#
_entry.id   AF-A0A259D1W9-F1
#
_cell.length_a   1.000
_cell.length_b   1.000
_cell.length_c   1.000
_cell.angle_alpha   90.00
_cell.angle_beta   90.00
_cell.angle_gamma   90.00
#
_symmetry.space_group_name_H-M   'P 1'
#
loop_
_entity.id
_entity.type
_entity.pdbx_description
1 polymer ?
#
loop_
_entity_poly.entity_id
_entity_poly.type
_entity_poly.pdbx_seq_one_letter_code
_entity_poly.pdbx_strand_id
1 'polypeptide(L)'
;MLTKPIAFGDTFASTAPFQPEIVPFANLPSVLPDLAEIELVISPLIGAGFDAFDLLHHLGRAGFHGRLRVMSKALADRALVLRELRVVADPLGIAVELQERR
;
A
#
# COMPACT_ATOMS: atom_id res chain seq x y z
N MET A 1 -5.08 14.74 -39.04
CA MET A 1 -5.80 13.80 -38.16
C MET A 1 -5.95 14.47 -36.80
N LEU A 2 -7.18 14.67 -36.34
CA LEU A 2 -7.49 15.45 -35.13
C LEU A 2 -7.54 14.50 -33.92
N THR A 3 -6.50 14.50 -33.09
CA THR A 3 -6.48 13.76 -31.82
C THR A 3 -7.40 14.49 -30.85
N LYS A 4 -8.55 13.88 -30.53
CA LYS A 4 -9.45 14.40 -29.48
C LYS A 4 -8.69 14.41 -28.14
N PRO A 5 -8.79 15.46 -27.32
CA PRO A 5 -8.29 15.42 -25.95
C PRO A 5 -9.13 14.43 -25.13
N ILE A 6 -8.45 13.66 -24.27
CA ILE A 6 -9.10 12.82 -23.26
C ILE A 6 -9.61 13.77 -22.17
N ALA A 7 -10.92 13.81 -21.94
CA ALA A 7 -11.51 14.48 -20.79
C ALA A 7 -11.55 13.49 -19.62
N PHE A 8 -10.91 13.84 -18.50
CA PHE A 8 -11.11 13.15 -17.24
C PHE A 8 -12.49 13.56 -16.72
N GLY A 9 -13.44 12.62 -16.74
CA GLY A 9 -14.80 12.87 -16.26
C GLY A 9 -14.84 12.99 -14.73
N ASP A 10 -15.46 14.07 -14.26
CA ASP A 10 -15.83 14.29 -12.86
C ASP A 10 -16.89 13.27 -12.42
N THR A 11 -16.49 12.07 -11.97
CA THR A 11 -17.35 11.24 -11.10
C THR A 11 -16.54 10.26 -10.25
N PHE A 12 -15.78 10.76 -9.28
CA PHE A 12 -15.44 9.96 -8.09
C PHE A 12 -16.54 10.15 -7.04
N ALA A 13 -17.78 9.80 -7.38
CA ALA A 13 -18.89 9.87 -6.44
C ALA A 13 -19.12 8.50 -5.79
N SER A 14 -18.25 8.14 -4.85
CA SER A 14 -18.70 7.39 -3.68
C SER A 14 -18.70 8.34 -2.50
N THR A 15 -19.88 8.90 -2.19
CA THR A 15 -20.11 9.82 -1.07
C THR A 15 -20.34 9.06 0.25
N ALA A 16 -20.28 7.73 0.23
CA ALA A 16 -20.29 6.94 1.46
C ALA A 16 -18.91 7.04 2.13
N PRO A 17 -18.84 7.18 3.47
CA PRO A 17 -17.56 7.14 4.16
C PRO A 17 -16.90 5.78 3.90
N PHE A 18 -15.75 5.78 3.23
CA PHE A 18 -14.91 4.59 3.13
C PHE A 18 -14.51 4.16 4.54
N GLN A 19 -14.92 2.96 4.95
CA GLN A 19 -14.48 2.36 6.20
C GLN A 19 -13.39 1.32 5.87
N PRO A 20 -12.12 1.60 6.18
CA PRO A 20 -11.08 0.62 6.01
C PRO A 20 -11.32 -0.55 6.97
N GLU A 21 -11.14 -1.77 6.47
CA GLU A 21 -10.99 -2.92 7.35
C GLU A 21 -9.64 -2.84 8.08
N ILE A 22 -9.66 -3.01 9.41
CA ILE A 22 -8.45 -3.01 10.23
C ILE A 22 -8.13 -4.44 10.62
N VAL A 23 -7.05 -4.97 10.06
CA VAL A 23 -6.61 -6.34 10.31
C VAL A 23 -5.35 -6.32 11.18
N PRO A 24 -5.36 -6.97 12.35
CA PRO A 24 -4.13 -7.21 13.11
C PRO A 24 -3.14 -8.01 12.27
N PHE A 25 -1.85 -7.65 12.27
CA PHE A 25 -0.87 -8.33 11.43
C PHE A 25 -0.75 -9.83 11.69
N ALA A 26 -0.90 -10.25 12.95
CA ALA A 26 -0.96 -11.67 13.33
C ALA A 26 -2.08 -12.46 12.62
N ASN A 27 -3.13 -11.76 12.19
CA ASN A 27 -4.28 -12.34 11.49
C ASN A 27 -4.20 -12.18 9.97
N LEU A 28 -3.13 -11.55 9.44
CA LEU A 28 -2.94 -11.35 8.00
C LEU A 28 -3.14 -12.63 7.19
N PRO A 29 -2.58 -13.81 7.57
CA PRO A 29 -2.73 -15.04 6.78
C PRO A 29 -4.18 -15.44 6.50
N SER A 30 -5.10 -15.09 7.41
CA SER A 30 -6.53 -15.42 7.28
C SER A 30 -7.26 -14.55 6.24
N VAL A 31 -6.72 -13.38 5.90
CA VAL A 31 -7.31 -12.43 4.94
C VAL A 31 -6.59 -12.42 3.58
N LEU A 32 -5.39 -13.01 3.49
CA LEU A 32 -4.61 -13.10 2.25
C LEU A 32 -5.35 -13.76 1.06
N PRO A 33 -6.24 -14.75 1.23
CA PRO A 33 -6.90 -15.41 0.09
C PRO A 33 -7.82 -14.52 -0.75
N ASP A 34 -8.21 -13.33 -0.26
CA ASP A 34 -9.19 -12.44 -0.91
C ASP A 34 -8.59 -11.07 -1.31
N LEU A 35 -7.28 -11.02 -1.57
CA LEU A 35 -6.60 -9.77 -1.91
C LEU A 35 -6.80 -9.30 -3.36
N ALA A 36 -7.50 -10.07 -4.20
CA ALA A 36 -7.67 -9.76 -5.62
C ALA A 36 -8.38 -8.41 -5.87
N GLU A 37 -9.32 -8.06 -4.99
CA GLU A 37 -10.11 -6.82 -5.08
C GLU A 37 -9.51 -5.67 -4.24
N ILE A 38 -8.39 -5.89 -3.55
CA ILE A 38 -7.77 -4.88 -2.70
C ILE A 38 -6.80 -4.03 -3.52
N GLU A 39 -7.07 -2.73 -3.61
CA GLU A 39 -6.21 -1.79 -4.35
C GLU A 39 -5.16 -1.10 -3.47
N LEU A 40 -5.41 -1.01 -2.16
CA LEU A 40 -4.60 -0.24 -1.22
C LEU A 40 -4.51 -0.91 0.14
N VAL A 41 -3.29 -1.15 0.60
CA VAL A 41 -2.97 -1.53 1.98
C VAL A 41 -2.28 -0.35 2.66
N ILE A 42 -2.73 -0.01 3.87
CA ILE A 42 -2.10 1.03 4.70
C ILE A 42 -1.52 0.37 5.94
N SER A 43 -0.25 0.63 6.23
CA SER A 43 0.45 0.06 7.38
C SER A 43 1.36 1.07 8.06
N PRO A 44 1.74 0.88 9.34
CA PRO A 44 2.87 1.61 9.90
C PRO A 44 4.19 1.16 9.23
N LEU A 45 5.28 1.92 9.41
CA LEU A 45 6.61 1.44 8.99
C LEU A 45 7.08 0.26 9.87
N ILE A 46 6.93 0.41 11.18
CA ILE A 46 7.36 -0.56 12.19
C ILE A 46 6.46 -0.45 13.43
N GLY A 47 6.29 -1.55 14.16
CA GLY A 47 5.51 -1.61 15.39
C GLY A 47 5.79 -2.89 16.18
N ALA A 48 5.03 -3.09 17.27
CA ALA A 48 5.17 -4.29 18.08
C ALA A 48 4.75 -5.52 17.28
N GLY A 49 5.72 -6.39 16.95
CA GLY A 49 5.50 -7.59 16.14
C GLY A 49 5.15 -7.31 14.68
N PHE A 50 5.43 -6.09 14.19
CA PHE A 50 5.13 -5.67 12.82
C PHE A 50 6.32 -4.94 12.22
N ASP A 51 6.64 -5.28 10.98
CA ASP A 51 7.52 -4.51 10.12
C ASP A 51 6.99 -4.52 8.67
N ALA A 52 7.15 -3.39 7.97
CA ALA A 52 6.59 -3.21 6.62
C ALA A 52 7.27 -4.10 5.56
N PHE A 53 8.52 -4.53 5.77
CA PHE A 53 9.21 -5.43 4.85
C PHE A 53 8.63 -6.85 4.95
N ASP A 54 8.36 -7.33 6.16
CA ASP A 54 7.66 -8.60 6.36
C ASP A 54 6.27 -8.58 5.71
N LEU A 55 5.53 -7.47 5.88
CA LEU A 55 4.25 -7.27 5.21
C LEU A 55 4.37 -7.36 3.68
N LEU A 56 5.36 -6.71 3.06
CA LEU A 56 5.59 -6.79 1.61
C LEU A 56 5.77 -8.24 1.15
N HIS A 57 6.56 -9.04 1.89
CA HIS A 57 6.75 -10.44 1.56
C HIS A 57 5.45 -11.26 1.67
N HIS A 58 4.63 -11.02 2.70
CA HIS A 58 3.34 -11.67 2.83
C HIS A 58 2.38 -11.30 1.69
N LEU A 59 2.29 -10.01 1.34
CA LEU A 59 1.47 -9.51 0.24
C LEU A 59 1.91 -10.10 -1.11
N GLY A 60 3.22 -10.07 -1.40
CA GLY A 60 3.75 -10.61 -2.65
C GLY A 60 3.51 -12.12 -2.79
N ARG A 61 3.66 -12.89 -1.71
CA ARG A 61 3.34 -14.33 -1.70
C ARG A 61 1.86 -14.63 -1.91
N ALA A 62 0.98 -13.70 -1.54
CA ALA A 62 -0.46 -13.80 -1.76
C ALA A 62 -0.91 -13.30 -3.15
N GLY A 63 0.02 -12.82 -4.00
CA GLY A 63 -0.31 -12.30 -5.33
C GLY A 63 -0.94 -10.91 -5.31
N PHE A 64 -0.72 -10.13 -4.26
CA PHE A 64 -1.15 -8.74 -4.22
C PHE A 64 -0.33 -7.89 -5.20
N HIS A 65 -1.02 -7.13 -6.06
CA HIS A 65 -0.41 -6.24 -7.05
C HIS A 65 -0.88 -4.78 -6.92
N GLY A 66 -1.50 -4.44 -5.78
CA GLY A 66 -1.98 -3.10 -5.50
C GLY A 66 -0.87 -2.18 -4.95
N ARG A 67 -1.30 -1.17 -4.20
CA ARG A 67 -0.42 -0.19 -3.58
C ARG A 67 -0.27 -0.44 -2.08
N LEU A 68 0.94 -0.32 -1.57
CA LEU A 68 1.23 -0.25 -0.14
C LEU A 68 1.60 1.19 0.24
N ARG A 69 0.79 1.79 1.12
CA ARG A 69 1.11 3.06 1.76
C ARG A 69 1.64 2.81 3.16
N VAL A 70 2.92 3.12 3.36
CA VAL A 70 3.60 3.01 4.64
C VAL A 70 3.54 4.35 5.36
N MET A 71 2.99 4.33 6.57
CA MET A 71 2.86 5.48 7.44
C MET A 71 3.98 5.47 8.48
N SER A 72 4.75 6.56 8.57
CA SER A 72 5.79 6.70 9.57
C SER A 72 5.60 7.97 10.40
N LYS A 73 6.24 8.04 11.58
CA LYS A 73 6.60 9.31 12.20
C LYS A 73 7.76 9.96 11.41
N ALA A 74 8.25 11.11 11.87
CA ALA A 74 9.43 11.76 11.30
C ALA A 74 10.60 10.77 11.15
N LEU A 75 11.17 10.72 9.94
CA LEU A 75 12.30 9.87 9.58
C LEU A 75 13.57 10.70 9.44
N ALA A 76 14.70 10.16 9.90
CA ALA A 76 16.00 10.80 9.72
C ALA A 76 16.40 10.90 8.24
N ASP A 77 16.14 9.85 7.46
CA ASP A 77 16.32 9.85 6.00
C ASP A 77 15.17 9.09 5.32
N ARG A 78 14.15 9.85 4.93
CA ARG A 78 12.97 9.30 4.23
C ARG A 78 13.34 8.68 2.88
N ALA A 79 14.32 9.25 2.16
CA ALA A 79 14.67 8.80 0.81
C ALA A 79 15.35 7.44 0.85
N LEU A 80 16.24 7.23 1.84
CA LEU A 80 16.84 5.94 2.13
C LEU A 80 15.78 4.88 2.43
N VAL A 81 14.87 5.14 3.37
CA VAL A 81 13.83 4.17 3.76
C VAL A 81 12.92 3.81 2.58
N LEU A 82 12.48 4.81 1.80
CA LEU A 82 11.66 4.56 0.61
C LEU A 82 12.42 3.74 -0.45
N ARG A 83 13.73 3.96 -0.62
CA ARG A 83 14.56 3.16 -1.53
C ARG A 83 14.56 1.69 -1.10
N GLU A 84 14.83 1.42 0.17
CA GLU A 84 14.87 0.03 0.67
C GLU A 84 13.52 -0.67 0.52
N LEU A 85 12.40 0.01 0.82
CA LEU A 85 11.06 -0.54 0.59
C LEU A 85 10.82 -0.91 -0.89
N ARG A 86 11.25 -0.05 -1.81
CA ARG A 86 11.11 -0.30 -3.26
C ARG A 86 11.96 -1.46 -3.76
N VAL A 87 13.18 -1.62 -3.22
CA VAL A 87 14.05 -2.77 -3.56
C VAL A 87 13.34 -4.10 -3.32
N VAL A 88 12.51 -4.19 -2.27
CA VAL A 88 11.71 -5.38 -1.96
C VAL A 88 10.41 -5.44 -2.77
N ALA A 89 9.75 -4.30 -2.97
CA ALA A 89 8.42 -4.26 -3.58
C ALA A 89 8.42 -4.36 -5.11
N ASP A 90 9.42 -3.79 -5.79
CA ASP A 90 9.47 -3.75 -7.26
C ASP A 90 9.48 -5.16 -7.88
N PRO A 91 10.26 -6.15 -7.41
CA PRO A 91 10.20 -7.52 -7.90
C PRO A 91 8.86 -8.22 -7.65
N LEU A 92 8.09 -7.76 -6.67
CA LEU A 92 6.77 -8.29 -6.32
C LEU A 92 5.64 -7.61 -7.12
N GLY A 93 5.95 -6.56 -7.89
CA GLY A 93 4.96 -5.78 -8.62
C GLY A 93 4.05 -4.96 -7.71
N ILE A 94 4.51 -4.60 -6.50
CA ILE A 94 3.75 -3.82 -5.53
C ILE A 94 4.24 -2.36 -5.58
N ALA A 95 3.35 -1.41 -5.80
CA ALA A 95 3.72 0.00 -5.74
C ALA A 95 3.79 0.48 -4.29
N VAL A 96 4.88 1.17 -3.89
CA VAL A 96 5.06 1.65 -2.51
C VAL A 96 5.13 3.17 -2.44
N GLU A 97 4.41 3.71 -1.46
CA GLU A 97 4.46 5.11 -1.02
C GLU A 97 4.83 5.19 0.47
N LEU A 98 5.65 6.18 0.84
CA LEU A 98 6.01 6.46 2.24
C LEU A 98 5.49 7.84 2.66
N GLN A 99 4.61 7.89 3.65
CA GLN A 99 4.00 9.11 4.16
C GLN A 99 4.34 9.33 5.63
N GLU A 100 4.93 10.48 5.94
CA GLU A 100 5.17 10.90 7.31
C GLU A 100 3.92 11.56 7.90
N ARG A 101 3.53 11.16 9.12
CA ARG A 101 2.48 11.82 9.89
C ARG A 101 3.08 13.08 10.52
N ARG A 102 2.55 14.24 10.14
CA ARG A 102 2.85 15.54 10.76
C ARG A 102 2.20 15.67 12.12
#